data_AF-A0A9W8EBX5-F1
#
_entry.id   AF-A0A9W8EBX5-F1
#
_cell.length_a   1.000
_cell.length_b   1.000
_cell.length_c   1.000
_cell.angle_alpha   90.00
_cell.angle_beta   90.00
_cell.angle_gamma   90.00
#
_symmetry.space_group_name_H-M   'P 1'
#
loop_
_entity.id
_entity.type
_entity.pdbx_description
1 polymer ?
#
loop_
_entity_poly.entity_id
_entity_poly.type
_entity_poly.pdbx_seq_one_letter_code
_entity_poly.pdbx_strand_id
1 'polypeptide(L)'
;MILSLYIVNKAGGLIYQRDFNEGLNRMSSNDYLILAGTFHSIHAITSRISPTGHSDGLELLEAETFKLHCFQTVTGTKFLLVTDPVHHNVESALKRIYDMYSDYVMKNPFYTPEMPIRLELFDTHLLRAIRTL
;
A
#
# COMPACT_ATOMS: atom_id res chain seq x y z
N MET A 1 3.45 7.83 -13.01
CA MET A 1 3.01 6.44 -13.22
C MET A 1 3.00 5.70 -11.91
N ILE A 2 1.84 5.14 -11.60
CA ILE A 2 1.70 4.16 -10.52
C ILE A 2 2.22 2.81 -11.06
N LEU A 3 3.09 2.16 -10.30
CA LEU A 3 3.73 0.89 -10.66
C LEU A 3 3.01 -0.28 -9.98
N SER A 4 2.85 -0.20 -8.66
CA SER A 4 2.25 -1.28 -7.85
C SER A 4 1.54 -0.73 -6.61
N LEU A 5 0.58 -1.48 -6.08
CA LEU A 5 -0.08 -1.23 -4.80
C LEU A 5 0.08 -2.43 -3.87
N TYR A 6 0.48 -2.18 -2.64
CA TYR A 6 0.47 -3.15 -1.56
C TYR A 6 -0.43 -2.65 -0.42
N ILE A 7 -1.22 -3.55 0.17
CA ILE A 7 -1.97 -3.24 1.39
C ILE A 7 -1.46 -4.16 2.48
N VAL A 8 -0.96 -3.55 3.55
CA VAL A 8 -0.41 -4.23 4.71
C VAL A 8 -1.35 -4.00 5.89
N ASN A 9 -1.73 -5.08 6.55
CA ASN A 9 -2.65 -5.06 7.67
C ASN A 9 -1.98 -4.48 8.94
N LYS A 10 -2.74 -4.35 10.04
CA LYS A 10 -2.21 -3.70 11.25
C LYS A 10 -1.11 -4.51 11.92
N ALA A 11 -1.07 -5.82 11.67
CA ALA A 11 -0.05 -6.74 12.20
C ALA A 11 1.20 -6.86 11.29
N GLY A 12 1.27 -6.10 10.19
CA GLY A 12 2.39 -6.15 9.25
C GLY A 12 2.30 -7.24 8.19
N GLY A 13 1.16 -7.95 8.11
CA GLY A 13 0.91 -8.95 7.08
C GLY A 13 0.43 -8.32 5.77
N LEU A 14 0.97 -8.77 4.64
CA LEU A 14 0.49 -8.38 3.32
C LEU A 14 -0.89 -9.00 3.07
N ILE A 15 -1.90 -8.16 2.83
CA ILE A 15 -3.27 -8.59 2.53
C ILE A 15 -3.68 -8.30 1.08
N TYR A 16 -2.93 -7.48 0.35
CA TYR A 16 -3.16 -7.24 -1.07
C TYR A 16 -1.86 -6.86 -1.77
N GLN A 17 -1.68 -7.36 -2.99
CA GLN A 17 -0.57 -7.00 -3.88
C GLN A 17 -1.10 -6.94 -5.31
N ARG A 18 -0.78 -5.86 -6.01
CA ARG A 18 -1.09 -5.71 -7.42
C ARG A 18 -0.03 -4.89 -8.15
N ASP A 19 0.48 -5.47 -9.24
CA ASP A 19 1.31 -4.76 -10.21
C ASP A 19 0.43 -4.29 -11.37
N PHE A 20 0.66 -3.05 -11.84
CA PHE A 20 -0.17 -2.43 -12.88
C PHE A 20 0.47 -2.43 -14.27
N ASN A 21 1.78 -2.68 -14.36
CA ASN A 21 2.55 -2.64 -15.61
C ASN A 21 3.25 -3.98 -15.88
N GLU A 22 3.34 -4.37 -17.16
CA GLU A 22 3.86 -5.68 -17.58
C GLU A 22 5.39 -5.78 -17.55
N GLY A 23 6.11 -4.64 -17.59
CA GLY A 23 7.58 -4.59 -17.60
C GLY A 23 8.24 -4.61 -16.22
N LEU A 24 7.49 -4.82 -15.14
CA LEU A 24 8.03 -4.83 -13.78
C LEU A 24 8.70 -6.17 -13.46
N ASN A 25 9.86 -6.12 -12.81
CA ASN A 25 10.51 -7.30 -12.26
C ASN A 25 9.68 -7.84 -11.10
N ARG A 26 8.89 -8.88 -11.36
CA ARG A 26 8.03 -9.49 -10.35
C ARG A 26 8.85 -10.28 -9.34
N MET A 27 8.54 -10.07 -8.07
CA MET A 27 9.08 -10.87 -6.98
C MET A 27 8.21 -12.10 -6.74
N SER A 28 8.74 -13.09 -6.02
CA SER A 28 7.92 -14.23 -5.60
C SER A 28 6.90 -13.81 -4.55
N SER A 29 5.85 -14.60 -4.36
CA SER A 29 4.85 -14.35 -3.31
C SER A 29 5.49 -14.23 -1.92
N ASN A 30 6.51 -15.04 -1.62
CA ASN A 30 7.22 -15.00 -0.35
C ASN A 30 8.02 -13.71 -0.17
N ASP A 31 8.66 -13.22 -1.24
CA ASP A 31 9.42 -11.97 -1.20
C ASP A 31 8.51 -10.78 -0.91
N TYR A 32 7.30 -10.76 -1.49
CA TYR A 32 6.30 -9.74 -1.16
C TYR A 32 5.86 -9.80 0.31
N LEU A 33 5.70 -11.01 0.89
CA LEU A 33 5.41 -11.17 2.32
C LEU A 33 6.55 -10.62 3.18
N ILE A 34 7.79 -10.93 2.83
CA ILE A 34 8.99 -10.43 3.52
C ILE A 34 9.03 -8.90 3.42
N LEU A 35 8.83 -8.33 2.22
CA LEU A 35 8.82 -6.89 2.00
C LEU A 35 7.81 -6.19 2.92
N ALA A 36 6.58 -6.71 3.03
CA ALA A 36 5.56 -6.13 3.89
C ALA A 36 5.96 -6.14 5.37
N GLY A 37 6.48 -7.27 5.87
CA GLY A 37 6.94 -7.39 7.25
C GLY A 37 8.17 -6.51 7.55
N THR A 38 9.11 -6.43 6.61
CA THR A 38 10.27 -5.54 6.71
C THR A 38 9.86 -4.08 6.72
N PHE A 39 8.98 -3.66 5.80
CA PHE A 39 8.46 -2.30 5.77
C PHE A 39 7.75 -1.96 7.08
N HIS A 40 6.89 -2.86 7.58
CA HIS A 40 6.19 -2.66 8.85
C HIS A 40 7.16 -2.46 10.02
N SER A 41 8.24 -3.24 10.07
CA SER A 41 9.28 -3.11 11.09
C SER A 41 10.03 -1.77 10.98
N ILE A 42 10.42 -1.37 9.77
CA ILE A 42 11.09 -0.07 9.54
C ILE A 42 10.17 1.09 9.89
N HIS A 43 8.89 1.01 9.53
CA HIS A 43 7.90 2.02 9.87
C HIS A 43 7.74 2.16 11.40
N ALA A 44 7.74 1.05 12.15
CA ALA A 44 7.74 1.11 13.62
C ALA A 44 9.05 1.70 14.18
N ILE A 45 10.21 1.33 13.65
CA ILE A 45 11.51 1.87 14.11
C ILE A 45 11.61 3.37 13.87
N THR A 46 11.24 3.84 12.68
CA THR A 46 11.28 5.26 12.28
C THR A 46 10.45 6.15 13.21
N SER A 47 9.29 5.67 13.69
CA SER A 47 8.49 6.38 14.70
C SER A 47 9.23 6.60 16.04
N ARG A 48 10.20 5.74 16.37
CA ARG A 48 10.95 5.75 17.64
C ARG A 48 12.25 6.52 17.58
N ILE A 49 12.90 6.57 16.42
CA ILE A 49 14.20 7.23 16.23
C ILE A 49 14.06 8.71 15.83
N SER A 50 12.82 9.22 15.73
CA SER A 50 12.55 10.62 15.41
C SER A 50 13.20 11.56 16.43
N PRO A 51 14.13 12.45 16.00
CA PRO A 51 14.79 13.38 16.91
C PRO A 51 13.91 14.59 17.27
N THR A 52 12.81 14.80 16.56
CA THR A 52 11.93 15.97 16.69
C THR A 52 10.67 15.69 17.51
N GLY A 53 10.60 14.53 18.18
CA GLY A 53 9.44 14.12 18.98
C GLY A 53 8.55 13.11 18.27
N HIS A 54 7.23 13.22 18.44
CA HIS A 54 6.26 12.27 17.91
C HIS A 54 6.35 12.17 16.37
N SER A 55 6.37 10.93 15.87
CA SER A 55 6.40 10.61 14.45
C SER A 55 5.48 9.42 14.22
N ASP A 56 4.71 9.46 13.14
CA ASP A 56 3.81 8.38 12.75
C ASP A 56 4.53 7.21 12.06
N GLY A 57 5.84 7.35 11.77
CA GLY A 57 6.68 6.34 11.14
C GLY A 57 7.13 6.72 9.73
N LEU A 58 7.46 5.71 8.94
CA LEU A 58 7.96 5.86 7.57
C LEU A 58 6.82 6.17 6.60
N GLU A 59 6.86 7.35 5.98
CA GLU A 59 5.86 7.81 4.99
C GLU A 59 6.34 7.72 3.54
N LEU A 60 7.65 7.83 3.31
CA LEU A 60 8.25 7.79 1.97
C LEU A 60 9.60 7.07 2.00
N LEU A 61 9.75 6.09 1.12
CA LEU A 61 11.04 5.51 0.75
C LEU A 61 11.32 5.87 -0.70
N GLU A 62 12.37 6.64 -0.92
CA GLU A 62 12.81 7.09 -2.25
C GLU A 62 14.07 6.34 -2.67
N ALA A 63 14.04 5.78 -3.86
CA ALA A 63 15.17 5.16 -4.54
C ALA A 63 15.37 5.84 -5.90
N GLU A 64 16.48 5.51 -6.57
CA GLU A 64 16.82 6.09 -7.88
C GLU A 64 15.73 5.89 -8.93
N THR A 65 15.08 4.72 -8.93
CA THR A 65 14.14 4.31 -9.99
C THR A 65 12.68 4.29 -9.57
N PHE A 66 12.38 4.42 -8.28
CA PHE A 66 11.02 4.38 -7.77
C PHE A 66 10.87 5.10 -6.43
N LYS A 67 9.62 5.45 -6.10
CA LYS A 67 9.20 5.90 -4.78
C LYS A 67 8.15 4.97 -4.22
N LEU A 68 8.28 4.60 -2.95
CA LEU A 68 7.31 3.83 -2.18
C LEU A 68 6.68 4.76 -1.14
N HIS A 69 5.45 5.16 -1.38
CA HIS A 69 4.68 6.04 -0.50
C HIS A 69 3.84 5.19 0.45
N CYS A 70 3.77 5.56 1.72
CA CYS A 70 2.98 4.90 2.74
C CYS A 70 1.90 5.83 3.30
N PHE A 71 0.65 5.43 3.13
CA PHE A 71 -0.48 6.02 3.83
C PHE A 71 -0.98 5.03 4.90
N GLN A 72 -0.79 5.38 6.17
CA GLN A 72 -1.35 4.64 7.30
C GLN A 72 -2.70 5.22 7.71
N THR A 73 -3.70 4.36 7.80
CA THR A 73 -5.00 4.69 8.37
C THR A 73 -4.96 4.68 9.90
N VAL A 74 -5.91 5.35 10.55
CA VAL A 74 -6.07 5.33 12.02
C VAL A 74 -6.36 3.93 12.58
N THR A 75 -6.86 2.99 11.74
CA THR A 75 -7.06 1.59 12.10
C THR A 75 -5.79 0.74 12.00
N GLY A 76 -4.67 1.32 11.53
CA GLY A 76 -3.36 0.69 11.44
C GLY A 76 -3.05 0.01 10.10
N THR A 77 -4.01 -0.05 9.17
CA THR A 77 -3.82 -0.56 7.80
C THR A 77 -2.96 0.43 7.01
N LYS A 78 -1.95 -0.07 6.31
CA LYS A 78 -1.02 0.72 5.50
C LYS A 78 -1.23 0.45 4.02
N PHE A 79 -1.35 1.52 3.25
CA PHE A 79 -1.42 1.49 1.80
C PHE A 79 -0.08 1.95 1.25
N LEU A 80 0.64 1.02 0.62
CA LEU A 80 1.95 1.28 0.05
C LEU A 80 1.81 1.42 -1.47
N LEU A 81 2.03 2.62 -1.99
CA LEU A 81 1.95 2.90 -3.42
C LEU A 81 3.36 3.06 -4.00
N VAL A 82 3.71 2.17 -4.93
CA VAL A 82 4.95 2.27 -5.70
C VAL A 82 4.68 3.13 -6.93
N THR A 83 5.51 4.14 -7.15
CA THR A 83 5.41 5.06 -8.28
C THR A 83 6.79 5.32 -8.88
N ASP A 84 6.84 5.84 -10.11
CA ASP A 84 8.09 6.42 -10.61
C ASP A 84 8.41 7.74 -9.88
N PRO A 85 9.68 8.20 -9.86
CA PRO A 85 10.09 9.36 -9.08
C PRO A 85 9.41 10.68 -9.45
N VAL A 86 8.84 10.78 -10.66
CA VAL A 86 8.25 12.00 -11.24
C VAL A 86 6.74 12.04 -11.04
N HIS A 87 6.11 10.97 -10.55
CA HIS A 87 4.67 10.95 -10.35
C HIS A 87 4.22 11.93 -9.25
N HIS A 88 3.21 12.74 -9.55
CA HIS A 88 2.63 13.72 -8.63
C HIS A 88 1.25 13.26 -8.12
N ASN A 89 0.68 14.00 -7.16
CA ASN A 89 -0.68 13.77 -6.62
C ASN A 89 -0.91 12.41 -5.97
N VAL A 90 0.14 11.78 -5.44
CA VAL A 90 0.09 10.45 -4.83
C VAL A 90 -0.84 10.37 -3.61
N GLU A 91 -0.90 11.43 -2.79
CA GLU A 91 -1.80 11.48 -1.62
C GLU A 91 -3.28 11.37 -2.01
N SER A 92 -3.69 12.09 -3.07
CA SER A 92 -5.06 12.02 -3.57
C SER A 92 -5.38 10.64 -4.15
N ALA A 93 -4.41 10.01 -4.81
CA ALA A 93 -4.54 8.64 -5.31
C ALA A 93 -4.73 7.65 -4.14
N LEU A 94 -3.87 7.72 -3.11
CA LEU A 94 -3.94 6.88 -1.91
C LEU A 94 -5.28 7.03 -1.18
N LYS A 95 -5.77 8.27 -1.02
CA LYS A 95 -7.08 8.52 -0.39
C LYS A 95 -8.23 7.89 -1.19
N ARG A 96 -8.22 8.04 -2.52
CA ARG A 96 -9.21 7.41 -3.40
C ARG A 96 -9.15 5.86 -3.35
N ILE A 97 -7.94 5.30 -3.25
CA ILE A 97 -7.74 3.85 -3.07
C ILE A 97 -8.31 3.39 -1.73
N TYR A 98 -8.09 4.15 -0.66
CA TYR A 98 -8.66 3.87 0.65
C TYR A 98 -10.20 3.93 0.67
N ASP A 99 -10.80 4.89 -0.02
CA ASP A 99 -12.27 4.96 -0.15
C ASP A 99 -12.80 3.70 -0.87
N MET A 100 -12.15 3.26 -1.95
CA MET A 100 -12.52 2.02 -2.65
C MET A 100 -12.32 0.76 -1.79
N TYR A 101 -11.25 0.70 -1.01
CA TYR A 101 -11.03 -0.39 -0.05
C TYR A 101 -12.17 -0.43 0.99
N SER A 102 -12.54 0.72 1.53
CA SER A 102 -13.65 0.84 2.47
C SER A 102 -14.97 0.37 1.85
N ASP A 103 -15.24 0.76 0.61
CA ASP A 103 -16.51 0.45 -0.06
C ASP A 103 -16.63 -0.99 -0.55
N TYR A 104 -15.58 -1.54 -1.16
CA TYR A 104 -15.65 -2.85 -1.81
C TYR A 104 -15.12 -3.99 -0.95
N VAL A 105 -14.25 -3.70 0.02
CA VAL A 105 -13.66 -4.71 0.91
C VAL A 105 -14.32 -4.68 2.27
N MET A 106 -14.31 -3.54 2.98
CA MET A 106 -14.81 -3.48 4.37
C MET A 106 -16.32 -3.64 4.49
N LYS A 107 -17.10 -3.21 3.49
CA LYS A 107 -18.56 -3.39 3.48
C LYS A 107 -19.01 -4.78 3.02
N ASN A 108 -18.10 -5.64 2.58
CA ASN A 108 -18.45 -7.00 2.19
C ASN A 108 -18.60 -7.89 3.43
N PRO A 109 -19.81 -8.41 3.75
CA PRO A 109 -20.05 -9.19 4.97
C PRO A 109 -19.32 -10.54 4.98
N PHE A 110 -18.82 -11.00 3.83
CA PHE A 110 -18.07 -12.25 3.71
C PHE A 110 -16.55 -12.05 3.77
N TYR A 111 -16.08 -10.79 3.84
CA TYR A 111 -14.67 -10.51 4.00
C TYR A 111 -14.30 -10.52 5.49
N THR A 112 -13.33 -11.37 5.85
CA THR A 112 -12.74 -11.37 7.18
C THR A 112 -11.59 -10.35 7.22
N PRO A 113 -11.63 -9.34 8.12
CA PRO A 113 -10.53 -8.39 8.28
C PRO A 113 -9.18 -9.07 8.52
N GLU A 114 -8.11 -8.39 8.14
CA GLU A 114 -6.71 -8.85 8.27
C GLU A 114 -6.34 -10.05 7.38
N MET A 115 -7.27 -10.62 6.60
CA MET A 115 -7.02 -11.72 5.67
C MET A 115 -6.77 -11.23 4.22
N PRO A 116 -6.13 -12.04 3.37
CA PRO A 116 -5.89 -11.67 1.97
C PRO A 116 -7.17 -11.29 1.22
N ILE A 117 -7.14 -10.16 0.52
CA ILE A 117 -8.25 -9.62 -0.25
C ILE A 117 -8.29 -10.33 -1.60
N ARG A 118 -9.37 -11.08 -1.85
CA ARG A 118 -9.63 -11.80 -3.11
C ARG A 118 -11.00 -11.42 -3.65
N LEU A 119 -11.21 -10.14 -3.88
CA LEU A 119 -12.50 -9.56 -4.27
C LEU A 119 -12.41 -8.94 -5.66
N GLU A 120 -13.01 -9.59 -6.65
CA GLU A 120 -12.96 -9.15 -8.06
C GLU A 120 -13.54 -7.74 -8.27
N LEU A 121 -14.56 -7.37 -7.50
CA LEU A 121 -15.17 -6.04 -7.58
C LEU A 121 -14.16 -4.95 -7.17
N PHE A 122 -13.38 -5.20 -6.12
CA PHE A 122 -12.31 -4.29 -5.70
C PHE A 122 -11.24 -4.17 -6.78
N ASP A 123 -10.77 -5.31 -7.32
CA ASP A 123 -9.77 -5.33 -8.40
C ASP A 123 -10.21 -4.53 -9.63
N THR A 124 -11.45 -4.75 -10.07
CA THR A 124 -12.00 -4.10 -11.27
C THR A 124 -12.08 -2.59 -11.11
N HIS A 125 -12.60 -2.12 -9.97
CA HIS A 125 -12.72 -0.70 -9.69
C HIS A 125 -11.36 -0.03 -9.47
N LEU A 126 -10.43 -0.70 -8.78
CA LEU A 126 -9.07 -0.24 -8.60
C LEU A 126 -8.37 -0.06 -9.94
N LEU A 127 -8.38 -1.07 -10.81
CA LEU A 127 -7.75 -0.99 -12.14
C LEU A 127 -8.32 0.16 -12.98
N ARG A 128 -9.63 0.40 -12.91
CA ARG A 128 -10.26 1.54 -13.59
C ARG A 128 -9.79 2.87 -13.01
N ALA A 129 -9.69 2.98 -11.69
CA ALA A 129 -9.25 4.21 -11.03
C ALA A 129 -7.79 4.53 -11.34
N ILE A 130 -6.89 3.55 -11.29
CA ILE A 130 -5.46 3.73 -11.56
C ILE A 130 -5.19 4.26 -12.97
N ARG A 131 -6.00 3.89 -13.96
CA ARG A 131 -5.89 4.43 -15.34
C ARG A 131 -6.26 5.92 -15.45
N THR A 132 -6.94 6.48 -14.45
CA THR A 132 -7.41 7.87 -14.43
C THR A 132 -6.61 8.77 -13.49
N LEU A 133 -5.63 8.20 -12.78
CA LEU A 133 -4.76 8.86 -11.80
C LEU A 133 -3.37 9.07 -12.43
#